data_AF-A0A6G4RG02-F1
#
_entry.id   AF-A0A6G4RG02-F1
#
_cell.length_a   1.000
_cell.length_b   1.000
_cell.length_c   1.000
_cell.angle_alpha   90.00
_cell.angle_beta   90.00
_cell.angle_gamma   90.00
#
_symmetry.space_group_name_H-M   'P 1'
#
loop_
_entity.id
_entity.type
_entity.pdbx_description
1 polymer ?
#
loop_
_entity_poly.entity_id
_entity_poly.type
_entity_poly.pdbx_seq_one_letter_code
_entity_poly.pdbx_strand_id
1 'polypeptide(L)' 'MPISKDKFQTIDEDGPTLDLAPDTTQGKVYQFLLENADKAFRQREIVDAVDVPQGSVGPTLNRLEQHGLVNHRGQY' A
#
# COMPACT_ATOMS: atom_id res chain seq x y z
N MET A 1 -21.82 7.97 26.99
CA MET A 1 -22.54 6.98 26.15
C MET A 1 -21.53 6.31 25.23
N PRO A 2 -21.64 4.98 25.00
CA PRO A 2 -20.67 4.17 24.29
C PRO A 2 -20.95 4.11 22.78
N ILE A 3 -19.96 3.63 22.02
CA ILE A 3 -20.19 2.84 20.80
C ILE A 3 -19.61 1.45 21.04
N SER A 4 -20.44 0.42 20.84
CA SER A 4 -20.02 -0.98 20.81
C SER A 4 -19.30 -1.29 19.49
N LYS A 5 -18.26 -2.11 19.55
CA LYS A 5 -17.70 -2.81 18.37
C LYS A 5 -17.53 -4.29 18.72
N ASP A 6 -18.64 -5.01 18.76
CA ASP A 6 -18.61 -6.40 18.33
C ASP A 6 -18.37 -6.42 16.81
N LYS A 7 -17.42 -7.24 16.38
CA LYS A 7 -17.15 -7.65 14.98
C LYS A 7 -16.67 -6.49 14.08
N PHE A 8 -15.54 -6.52 13.41
CA PHE A 8 -14.87 -7.62 12.72
C PHE A 8 -13.40 -7.27 12.67
N GLN A 9 -12.56 -8.17 13.15
CA GLN A 9 -11.32 -8.51 12.46
C GLN A 9 -11.01 -9.90 13.00
N THR A 10 -11.55 -10.88 12.27
CA THR A 10 -10.98 -12.22 12.25
C THR A 10 -9.48 -12.00 12.13
N ILE A 11 -8.74 -12.38 13.16
CA ILE A 11 -7.30 -12.44 13.09
C ILE A 11 -7.07 -13.57 12.10
N ASP A 12 -6.95 -13.25 10.82
CA ASP A 12 -6.43 -14.18 9.84
C ASP A 12 -5.09 -14.66 10.40
N GLU A 13 -4.97 -15.98 10.57
CA GLU A 13 -3.93 -16.64 11.34
C GLU A 13 -2.53 -16.60 10.69
N ASP A 14 -2.22 -15.57 9.89
CA ASP A 14 -0.95 -15.41 9.19
C ASP A 14 -0.58 -13.90 9.02
N GLY A 15 -0.40 -13.19 10.14
CA GLY A 15 0.10 -11.81 10.15
C GLY A 15 -0.89 -10.75 9.64
N PRO A 16 -0.53 -9.45 9.65
CA PRO A 16 -1.40 -8.41 9.11
C PRO A 16 -1.59 -8.60 7.59
N THR A 17 -2.71 -9.19 7.19
CA THR A 17 -3.09 -9.36 5.78
C THR A 17 -3.08 -8.01 5.07
N LEU A 18 -2.43 -8.00 3.90
CA LEU A 18 -2.25 -6.81 3.09
C LEU A 18 -3.56 -6.47 2.36
N ASP A 19 -4.30 -5.45 2.83
CA ASP A 19 -5.55 -5.03 2.17
C ASP A 19 -5.26 -4.25 0.87
N LEU A 20 -5.47 -4.91 -0.27
CA LEU A 20 -5.27 -4.35 -1.61
C LEU A 20 -6.57 -3.87 -2.27
N ALA A 21 -7.67 -3.70 -1.51
CA ALA A 21 -8.89 -3.14 -2.07
C ALA A 21 -8.62 -1.74 -2.69
N PRO A 22 -9.23 -1.40 -3.84
CA PRO A 22 -8.89 -0.19 -4.61
C PRO A 22 -9.11 1.14 -3.88
N ASP A 23 -9.91 1.13 -2.81
CA ASP A 23 -10.21 2.29 -1.97
C ASP A 23 -9.21 2.48 -0.82
N THR A 24 -8.36 1.50 -0.53
CA THR A 24 -7.29 1.65 0.46
C THR A 24 -6.09 2.38 -0.13
N THR A 25 -5.33 3.09 0.71
CA THR A 25 -4.04 3.70 0.30
C THR A 25 -3.13 2.70 -0.40
N GLN A 26 -3.09 1.47 0.11
CA GLN A 26 -2.20 0.44 -0.39
C GLN A 26 -2.68 -0.15 -1.72
N GLY A 27 -3.99 -0.39 -1.86
CA GLY A 27 -4.58 -0.80 -3.13
C GLY A 27 -4.39 0.26 -4.20
N LYS A 28 -4.61 1.55 -3.89
CA LYS A 28 -4.35 2.68 -4.80
C LYS A 28 -2.89 2.72 -5.29
N VAL A 29 -1.93 2.64 -4.37
CA VAL A 29 -0.50 2.65 -4.72
C VAL A 29 -0.13 1.41 -5.52
N TYR A 30 -0.59 0.22 -5.10
CA TYR A 30 -0.31 -1.03 -5.81
C TYR A 30 -0.89 -1.04 -7.23
N GLN A 31 -2.14 -0.60 -7.39
CA GLN A 31 -2.80 -0.51 -8.69
C GLN A 31 -2.07 0.45 -9.63
N PHE A 32 -1.68 1.63 -9.16
CA PHE A 32 -0.89 2.58 -9.95
C PHE A 32 0.41 1.96 -10.48
N LEU A 33 1.13 1.23 -9.62
CA LEU A 33 2.37 0.54 -10.00
C LEU A 33 2.12 -0.61 -10.96
N LEU A 34 1.03 -1.37 -10.76
CA LEU A 34 0.65 -2.48 -11.63
C LEU A 34 0.27 -1.99 -13.04
N GLU A 35 -0.47 -0.89 -13.14
CA GLU A 35 -0.85 -0.24 -14.40
C GLU A 35 0.37 0.36 -15.14
N ASN A 36 1.51 0.52 -14.46
CA ASN A 36 2.74 1.07 -15.01
C ASN A 36 3.96 0.15 -14.75
N ALA A 37 3.75 -1.17 -14.76
CA ALA A 37 4.76 -2.16 -14.37
C ALA A 37 6.03 -2.17 -15.24
N ASP A 38 6.02 -1.51 -16.40
CA ASP A 38 7.16 -1.31 -17.30
C ASP A 38 8.08 -0.15 -16.88
N LYS A 39 7.65 0.67 -15.92
CA LYS A 39 8.34 1.90 -15.48
C LYS A 39 8.79 1.78 -14.02
N ALA A 40 9.73 2.65 -13.66
CA ALA A 40 10.13 2.87 -12.27
C ALA A 40 9.72 4.29 -11.85
N PHE A 41 9.34 4.45 -10.59
CA PHE A 41 8.88 5.73 -10.04
C PHE A 41 9.65 6.11 -8.79
N ARG A 42 9.96 7.40 -8.67
CA ARG A 42 10.40 7.99 -7.40
C ARG A 42 9.18 8.13 -6.49
N GLN A 43 9.40 8.10 -5.16
CA GLN A 43 8.31 8.27 -4.20
C GLN A 43 7.48 9.55 -4.43
N ARG A 44 8.14 10.68 -4.72
CA ARG A 44 7.44 11.94 -5.04
C ARG A 44 6.50 11.82 -6.24
N GLU A 45 6.89 11.06 -7.27
CA GLU A 45 6.07 10.87 -8.47
C GLU A 45 4.83 10.02 -8.18
N ILE A 46 4.95 9.08 -7.24
CA ILE A 46 3.81 8.29 -6.75
C ILE A 46 2.87 9.18 -5.92
N VAL A 47 3.41 10.04 -5.06
CA VAL A 47 2.61 11.01 -4.28
C VAL A 47 1.84 11.96 -5.21
N ASP A 48 2.47 12.42 -6.28
CA ASP A 48 1.84 13.34 -7.24
C ASP A 48 0.76 12.63 -8.08
N ALA A 49 0.93 11.34 -8.36
CA ALA A 49 0.04 10.56 -9.21
C ALA A 49 -1.12 9.88 -8.47
N VAL A 50 -0.94 9.59 -7.19
CA VAL A 50 -1.90 8.84 -6.38
C VAL A 50 -2.46 9.73 -5.28
N ASP A 51 -3.79 9.89 -5.26
CA ASP A 51 -4.49 10.67 -4.23
C ASP A 51 -4.50 9.94 -2.87
N VAL A 52 -3.36 10.03 -2.18
CA VAL A 52 -3.08 9.47 -0.86
C VAL A 52 -2.22 10.43 -0.02
N PRO A 53 -2.25 10.35 1.33
CA PRO A 53 -1.39 11.18 2.16
C PRO A 53 0.10 10.96 1.85
N GLN A 54 0.86 12.02 1.62
CA GLN A 54 2.29 11.95 1.26
C GLN A 54 3.10 11.04 2.22
N GLY A 55 2.88 11.19 3.53
CA GLY A 55 3.58 10.40 4.56
C GLY A 55 3.25 8.90 4.55
N SER A 56 2.24 8.48 3.79
CA SER A 56 1.82 7.09 3.71
C SER A 56 2.53 6.30 2.60
N VAL A 57 3.07 6.96 1.57
CA VAL A 57 3.65 6.28 0.39
C VAL A 57 4.88 5.44 0.76
N GLY A 58 5.84 6.00 1.51
CA GLY A 58 7.05 5.27 1.93
C GLY A 58 6.75 3.99 2.72
N PRO A 59 6.00 4.06 3.86
CA PRO A 59 5.61 2.87 4.62
C PRO A 59 4.78 1.86 3.81
N THR A 60 3.96 2.34 2.87
CA THR A 60 3.16 1.47 1.99
C THR A 60 4.06 0.71 1.02
N LEU A 61 5.02 1.37 0.38
CA LEU A 61 5.99 0.72 -0.50
C LEU A 61 6.84 -0.33 0.23
N ASN A 62 7.29 -0.02 1.45
CA ASN A 62 8.03 -0.97 2.28
C ASN A 62 7.18 -2.22 2.60
N ARG A 63 5.90 -2.05 2.93
CA ARG A 63 4.97 -3.20 3.11
C ARG A 63 4.80 -3.99 1.81
N LEU A 64 4.55 -3.32 0.69
CA LEU A 64 4.42 -3.99 -0.61
C LEU A 64 5.69 -4.80 -0.96
N GLU A 65 6.88 -4.26 -0.66
CA GLU A 65 8.16 -4.95 -0.87
C GLU A 65 8.34 -6.16 0.06
N GLN A 66 8.00 -6.03 1.35
CA GLN A 66 8.06 -7.13 2.32
C GLN A 66 7.17 -8.32 1.91
N HIS A 67 6.09 -8.05 1.17
CA HIS A 67 5.21 -9.06 0.59
C HIS A 67 5.59 -9.46 -0.85
N GLY A 68 6.72 -8.99 -1.39
CA GLY A 68 7.23 -9.34 -2.71
C GLY A 68 6.43 -8.79 -3.89
N LEU A 69 5.59 -7.78 -3.66
CA LEU A 69 4.69 -7.22 -4.68
C LEU A 69 5.33 -6.12 -5.53
N VAL A 70 6.37 -5.48 -5.00
CA VAL A 70 7.14 -4.43 -5.69
C VAL A 70 8.62 -4.64 -5.40
N ASN A 71 9.48 -4.09 -6.26
CA ASN A 71 10.92 -4.11 -6.07
C ASN A 71 11.48 -2.70 -6.20
N HIS A 72 12.44 -2.35 -5.36
CA HIS A 72 13.26 -1.15 -5.57
C HIS A 72 14.29 -1.41 -6.68
N ARG A 73 14.27 -0.59 -7.74
CA ARG A 73 15.44 -0.49 -8.63
C ARG A 73 16.52 0.27 -7.86
N GLY A 74 17.44 -0.47 -7.26
CA GLY A 74 18.59 0.10 -6.57
C GLY A 74 19.36 1.07 -7.47
N GLN A 75 19.53 2.29 -6.96
CA GLN A 75 20.80 3.01 -6.89
C GLN A 75 20.61 4.10 -5.83
N TYR A 76 21.09 3.84 -4.62
CA TYR A 76 21.14 4.83 -3.54
C TYR A 76 22.38 5.71 -3.73
#